data_AF-A0AAU5KRH2-F1
#
_entry.id   AF-A0AAU5KRH2-F1
#
_cell.length_a   1.000
_cell.length_b   1.000
_cell.length_c   1.000
_cell.angle_alpha   90.00
_cell.angle_beta   90.00
_cell.angle_gamma   90.00
#
_symmetry.space_group_name_H-M   'P 1'
#
loop_
_entity.id
_entity.type
_entity.pdbx_description
1 polymer ?
#
loop_
_entity_poly.entity_id
_entity_poly.type
_entity_poly.pdbx_seq_one_letter_code
_entity_poly.pdbx_strand_id
1 'polypeptide(L)'
;MKKIKTAVAAAVLAGVASMAAPASAVAEPMHCTSPAWGGEYLCGGEFGQPGMAEYAYRDGRRQVFVIGTDHAVWTRSSSAAGKKTAWTSLGGYLIGGVGIIASDTGGGQFEVGARGTDGGLWARSHAANGSWTAWARIA
;
A
#
# COMPACT_ATOMS: atom_id res chain seq x y z
N MET A 1 -64.25 -56.58 8.83
CA MET A 1 -62.83 -56.69 8.43
C MET A 1 -62.47 -55.52 7.53
N LYS A 2 -61.86 -54.47 8.06
CA LYS A 2 -61.33 -53.33 7.30
C LYS A 2 -59.96 -53.01 7.89
N LYS A 3 -58.91 -53.42 7.18
CA LYS A 3 -57.50 -53.26 7.60
C LYS A 3 -57.03 -51.90 7.13
N ILE A 4 -56.73 -51.00 8.06
CA ILE A 4 -56.01 -49.75 7.81
C ILE A 4 -54.53 -50.13 7.67
N LYS A 5 -53.92 -49.84 6.53
CA LYS A 5 -52.47 -49.91 6.34
C LYS A 5 -51.95 -48.52 6.03
N THR A 6 -51.39 -47.90 7.06
CA THR A 6 -50.57 -46.68 6.99
C THR A 6 -49.26 -47.01 6.27
N ALA A 7 -48.87 -46.21 5.28
CA ALA A 7 -47.54 -46.25 4.69
C ALA A 7 -46.95 -44.83 4.59
N VAL A 8 -46.08 -44.57 5.56
CA VAL A 8 -44.82 -43.80 5.59
C VAL A 8 -44.61 -42.69 4.55
N ALA A 9 -44.40 -41.48 5.07
CA ALA A 9 -43.89 -40.30 4.39
C ALA A 9 -42.45 -40.49 3.90
N ALA A 10 -42.18 -40.13 2.65
CA ALA A 10 -40.82 -39.94 2.14
C ALA A 10 -40.42 -38.47 2.33
N ALA A 11 -39.56 -38.20 3.32
CA ALA A 11 -38.91 -36.91 3.48
C ALA A 11 -37.75 -36.80 2.47
N VAL A 12 -37.84 -35.85 1.55
CA VAL A 12 -36.73 -35.48 0.66
C VAL A 12 -35.73 -34.64 1.48
N LEU A 13 -34.56 -35.20 1.75
CA LEU A 13 -33.43 -34.46 2.32
C LEU A 13 -32.90 -33.50 1.26
N ALA A 14 -33.16 -32.20 1.43
CA ALA A 14 -32.49 -31.17 0.65
C ALA A 14 -31.00 -31.15 1.02
N GLY A 15 -30.14 -31.51 0.07
CA GLY A 15 -28.70 -31.47 0.22
C GLY A 15 -28.23 -30.05 0.51
N VAL A 16 -27.42 -29.90 1.56
CA VAL A 16 -26.69 -28.67 1.84
C VAL A 16 -25.59 -28.59 0.79
N ALA A 17 -25.79 -27.78 -0.26
CA ALA A 17 -24.70 -27.39 -1.13
C ALA A 17 -23.76 -26.50 -0.31
N SER A 18 -22.64 -27.06 0.16
CA SER A 18 -21.54 -26.28 0.70
C SER A 18 -21.03 -25.36 -0.42
N MET A 19 -21.47 -24.11 -0.41
CA MET A 19 -20.81 -23.06 -1.17
C MET A 19 -19.43 -22.88 -0.56
N ALA A 20 -18.42 -23.50 -1.15
CA ALA A 20 -17.05 -23.11 -0.92
C ALA A 20 -16.95 -21.64 -1.37
N ALA A 21 -16.86 -20.72 -0.41
CA ALA A 21 -16.52 -19.33 -0.69
C ALA A 21 -15.24 -19.34 -1.54
N PRO A 22 -15.17 -18.57 -2.65
CA PRO A 22 -13.92 -18.49 -3.39
C PRO A 22 -12.86 -17.98 -2.42
N ALA A 23 -11.79 -18.76 -2.24
CA ALA A 23 -10.57 -18.31 -1.57
C ALA A 23 -10.22 -16.94 -2.17
N SER A 24 -10.22 -15.89 -1.35
CA SER A 24 -10.18 -14.50 -1.77
C SER A 24 -9.17 -14.30 -2.89
N ALA A 25 -9.65 -13.93 -4.09
CA ALA A 25 -8.81 -13.25 -5.04
C ALA A 25 -8.36 -11.97 -4.32
N VAL A 26 -7.09 -11.94 -3.88
CA VAL A 26 -6.48 -10.71 -3.38
C VAL A 26 -6.60 -9.75 -4.54
N ALA A 27 -7.45 -8.73 -4.41
CA ALA A 27 -7.64 -7.76 -5.48
C ALA A 27 -6.25 -7.20 -5.84
N GLU A 28 -5.88 -7.32 -7.11
CA GLU A 28 -4.61 -6.76 -7.58
C GLU A 28 -4.58 -5.27 -7.25
N PRO A 29 -3.42 -4.75 -6.80
CA PRO A 29 -3.32 -3.34 -6.48
C PRO A 29 -3.65 -2.49 -7.72
N MET A 30 -4.31 -1.36 -7.50
CA MET A 30 -4.60 -0.45 -8.60
C MET A 30 -3.31 0.25 -9.03
N HIS A 31 -3.15 0.46 -10.33
CA HIS A 31 -2.04 1.24 -10.87
C HIS A 31 -2.52 2.68 -11.09
N CYS A 32 -1.84 3.63 -10.44
CA CYS A 32 -2.11 5.05 -10.56
C CYS A 32 -0.95 5.76 -11.27
N THR A 33 -1.27 6.92 -11.85
CA THR A 33 -0.28 7.88 -12.31
C THR A 33 -0.56 9.25 -11.72
N SER A 34 0.48 10.06 -11.56
CA SER A 34 0.35 11.42 -11.05
C SER A 34 0.55 12.43 -12.18
N PRO A 35 -0.38 13.34 -12.45
CA PRO A 35 -0.14 14.43 -13.41
C PRO A 35 1.00 15.35 -12.94
N ALA A 36 1.07 15.60 -11.62
CA ALA A 36 2.10 16.43 -11.02
C ALA A 36 3.45 15.71 -10.96
N TRP A 37 3.46 14.41 -10.68
CA TRP A 37 4.65 13.63 -10.39
C TRP A 37 4.87 12.44 -11.30
N GLY A 38 4.28 12.39 -12.50
CA GLY A 38 4.45 11.40 -13.58
C GLY A 38 5.23 10.12 -13.33
N GLY A 39 4.69 8.98 -13.72
CA GLY A 39 5.20 7.65 -13.39
C GLY A 39 4.03 6.80 -12.94
N GLU A 40 4.23 5.48 -12.92
CA GLU A 40 3.23 4.52 -12.48
C GLU A 40 3.61 3.98 -11.10
N TYR A 41 2.62 3.84 -10.24
CA TYR A 41 2.78 3.37 -8.87
C TYR A 41 1.50 2.70 -8.36
N LEU A 42 1.61 1.92 -7.30
CA LEU A 42 0.49 1.22 -6.68
C LEU A 42 -0.32 2.17 -5.80
N CYS A 43 -1.64 2.04 -5.86
CA CYS A 43 -2.60 2.84 -5.12
C CYS A 43 -3.87 2.05 -4.81
N GLY A 44 -4.78 2.64 -4.03
CA GLY A 44 -6.02 1.99 -3.61
C GLY A 44 -5.78 0.88 -2.58
N GLY A 45 -6.86 0.40 -1.97
CA GLY A 45 -6.80 -0.62 -0.93
C GLY A 45 -5.74 -0.31 0.13
N GLU A 46 -4.84 -1.28 0.38
CA GLU A 46 -3.77 -1.15 1.36
C GLU A 46 -2.70 -0.12 1.00
N PHE A 47 -2.51 0.21 -0.28
CA PHE A 47 -1.57 1.25 -0.71
C PHE A 47 -2.08 2.67 -0.45
N GLY A 48 -3.38 2.80 -0.14
CA GLY A 48 -4.02 4.07 0.15
C GLY A 48 -4.38 4.86 -1.11
N GLN A 49 -5.25 5.86 -0.93
CA GLN A 49 -5.59 6.84 -1.96
C GLN A 49 -5.06 8.20 -1.49
N PRO A 50 -4.19 8.87 -2.26
CA PRO A 50 -3.79 8.57 -3.65
C PRO A 50 -2.61 7.59 -3.81
N GLY A 51 -2.09 6.95 -2.75
CA GLY A 51 -0.96 6.02 -2.86
C GLY A 51 0.42 6.69 -2.91
N MET A 52 0.51 7.93 -2.44
CA MET A 52 1.75 8.70 -2.40
C MET A 52 1.84 9.55 -1.14
N ALA A 53 3.06 9.91 -0.75
CA ALA A 53 3.36 10.89 0.28
C ALA A 53 4.27 11.99 -0.27
N GLU A 54 4.10 13.22 0.19
CA GLU A 54 4.92 14.36 -0.23
C GLU A 54 5.53 15.06 0.99
N TYR A 55 6.80 15.41 0.88
CA TYR A 55 7.52 16.26 1.81
C TYR A 55 7.86 17.59 1.16
N ALA A 56 7.52 18.69 1.82
CA ALA A 56 7.82 20.05 1.37
C ALA A 56 9.01 20.63 2.15
N TYR A 57 10.03 21.06 1.41
CA TYR A 57 11.19 21.74 1.97
C TYR A 57 10.91 23.24 2.12
N ARG A 58 11.56 23.88 3.10
CA ARG A 58 11.41 25.34 3.33
C ARG A 58 11.90 26.19 2.15
N ASP A 59 12.82 25.66 1.35
CA ASP A 59 13.36 26.31 0.16
C ASP A 59 12.44 26.19 -1.08
N GLY A 60 11.24 25.64 -0.91
CA GLY A 60 10.25 25.46 -1.98
C GLY A 60 10.47 24.21 -2.81
N ARG A 61 11.52 23.42 -2.57
CA ARG A 61 11.64 22.07 -3.14
C ARG A 61 10.58 21.15 -2.56
N ARG A 62 10.25 20.11 -3.29
CA ARG A 62 9.35 19.04 -2.83
C ARG A 62 9.94 17.69 -3.16
N GLN A 63 9.54 16.67 -2.41
CA GLN A 63 9.92 15.29 -2.69
C GLN A 63 8.72 14.38 -2.49
N VAL A 64 8.51 13.51 -3.46
CA VAL A 64 7.40 12.54 -3.45
C VAL A 64 7.93 11.15 -3.17
N PHE A 65 7.09 10.34 -2.53
CA PHE A 65 7.31 8.94 -2.24
C PHE A 65 6.10 8.14 -2.71
N VAL A 66 6.36 7.04 -3.40
CA VAL A 66 5.34 6.12 -3.91
C VAL A 66 5.80 4.67 -3.72
N ILE A 67 4.87 3.72 -3.74
CA ILE A 67 5.20 2.31 -3.90
C ILE A 67 5.17 1.98 -5.40
N GLY A 68 6.30 1.57 -5.96
CA GLY A 68 6.39 1.15 -7.36
C GLY A 68 5.64 -0.15 -7.63
N THR A 69 5.43 -0.47 -8.90
CA THR A 69 4.83 -1.76 -9.31
C THR A 69 5.71 -2.96 -8.97
N ASP A 70 6.98 -2.72 -8.63
CA ASP A 70 7.94 -3.68 -8.08
C ASP A 70 7.89 -3.79 -6.54
N HIS A 71 6.91 -3.15 -5.89
CA HIS A 71 6.73 -3.09 -4.44
C HIS A 71 7.87 -2.39 -3.67
N ALA A 72 8.82 -1.74 -4.35
CA ALA A 72 9.84 -0.91 -3.69
C ALA A 72 9.29 0.50 -3.43
N VAL A 73 9.86 1.19 -2.43
CA VAL A 73 9.60 2.63 -2.29
C VAL A 73 10.44 3.37 -3.32
N TRP A 74 9.82 4.26 -4.08
CA TRP A 74 10.49 5.13 -5.03
C TRP A 74 10.32 6.59 -4.64
N THR A 75 11.35 7.39 -4.89
CA THR A 75 11.31 8.82 -4.63
C THR A 75 11.89 9.63 -5.77
N ARG A 76 11.39 10.86 -5.91
CA ARG A 76 12.06 11.91 -6.69
C ARG A 76 11.72 13.28 -6.12
N SER A 77 12.58 14.24 -6.42
CA SER A 77 12.43 15.60 -5.94
C SER A 77 12.15 16.56 -7.08
N SER A 78 11.57 17.71 -6.76
CA SER A 78 11.46 18.86 -7.64
C SER A 78 12.14 20.08 -7.02
N SER A 79 12.75 20.90 -7.89
CA SER A 79 13.19 22.26 -7.53
C SER A 79 11.98 23.16 -7.25
N ALA A 80 12.18 24.31 -6.60
CA ALA A 80 11.14 25.33 -6.46
C ALA A 80 10.55 25.79 -7.82
N ALA A 81 11.34 25.74 -8.90
CA ALA A 81 10.91 26.03 -10.27
C ALA A 81 10.19 24.85 -10.96
N GLY A 82 9.92 23.74 -10.26
CA GLY A 82 9.18 22.60 -10.78
C GLY A 82 9.99 21.57 -11.59
N LYS A 83 11.28 21.82 -11.86
CA LYS A 83 12.17 20.82 -12.50
C LYS A 83 12.32 19.58 -11.61
N LYS A 84 12.02 18.40 -12.13
CA LYS A 84 12.08 17.12 -11.40
C LYS A 84 13.39 16.37 -11.65
N THR A 85 13.84 15.60 -10.66
CA THR A 85 14.90 14.61 -10.81
C THR A 85 14.36 13.32 -11.43
N ALA A 86 15.26 12.42 -11.81
CA ALA A 86 14.90 11.03 -12.08
C ALA A 86 14.35 10.35 -10.81
N TRP A 87 13.57 9.29 -11.02
CA TRP A 87 13.15 8.39 -9.95
C TRP A 87 14.35 7.63 -9.39
N THR A 88 14.41 7.52 -8.06
CA THR A 88 15.44 6.77 -7.32
C THR A 88 14.75 5.77 -6.41
N SER A 89 15.18 4.50 -6.47
CA SER A 89 14.66 3.47 -5.59
C SER A 89 15.25 3.62 -4.18
N LEU A 90 14.38 3.55 -3.19
CA LEU A 90 14.72 3.41 -1.78
C LEU A 90 14.66 1.93 -1.35
N GLY A 91 14.41 1.00 -2.28
CA GLY A 91 14.32 -0.42 -2.02
C GLY A 91 13.16 -0.80 -1.10
N GLY A 92 13.29 -1.96 -0.47
CA GLY A 92 12.23 -2.59 0.32
C GLY A 92 11.28 -3.42 -0.54
N TYR A 93 10.39 -4.16 0.12
CA TYR A 93 9.26 -4.82 -0.50
C TYR A 93 8.02 -4.63 0.40
N LEU A 94 7.13 -3.73 -0.01
CA LEU A 94 6.05 -3.18 0.81
C LEU A 94 4.70 -3.61 0.25
N ILE A 95 3.73 -3.86 1.13
CA ILE A 95 2.38 -4.29 0.77
C ILE A 95 1.29 -3.31 1.22
N GLY A 96 1.70 -2.16 1.77
CA GLY A 96 0.79 -1.11 2.17
C GLY A 96 1.39 0.27 1.99
N GLY A 97 0.55 1.29 2.17
CA GLY A 97 0.80 2.66 1.78
C GLY A 97 2.06 3.26 2.40
N VAL A 98 2.64 4.20 1.66
CA VAL A 98 3.79 4.99 2.09
C VAL A 98 3.34 6.31 2.71
N GLY A 99 4.02 6.75 3.78
CA GLY A 99 3.69 7.97 4.51
C GLY A 99 4.91 8.67 5.09
N ILE A 100 4.82 9.99 5.31
CA ILE A 100 5.76 10.70 6.18
C ILE A 100 5.26 10.56 7.61
N ILE A 101 6.02 9.88 8.46
CA ILE A 101 5.59 9.53 9.84
C ILE A 101 6.23 10.41 10.92
N ALA A 102 7.32 11.12 10.58
CA ALA A 102 7.96 12.12 11.41
C ALA A 102 8.65 13.17 10.53
N SER A 103 8.73 14.43 10.98
CA SER A 103 9.26 15.53 10.16
C SER A 103 9.72 16.71 11.03
N ASP A 104 10.84 17.31 10.64
CA ASP A 104 11.35 18.58 11.17
C ASP A 104 10.69 19.83 10.55
N THR A 105 9.59 19.65 9.83
CA THR A 105 8.83 20.72 9.17
C THR A 105 9.66 21.45 8.10
N GLY A 106 10.30 20.69 7.21
CA GLY A 106 10.91 21.20 5.97
C GLY A 106 12.41 21.51 6.04
N GLY A 107 13.10 21.12 7.13
CA GLY A 107 14.56 21.25 7.27
C GLY A 107 15.35 20.11 6.63
N GLY A 108 14.66 19.12 6.08
CA GLY A 108 15.23 17.97 5.38
C GLY A 108 15.42 16.75 6.28
N GLN A 109 15.08 16.81 7.57
CA GLN A 109 15.05 15.64 8.43
C GLN A 109 13.63 15.11 8.59
N PHE A 110 13.39 13.87 8.17
CA PHE A 110 12.07 13.24 8.24
C PHE A 110 12.16 11.72 8.15
N GLU A 111 11.07 11.04 8.43
CA GLU A 111 10.97 9.58 8.31
C GLU A 111 9.86 9.19 7.36
N VAL A 112 10.17 8.24 6.48
CA VAL A 112 9.22 7.60 5.57
C VAL A 112 8.88 6.24 6.11
N GLY A 113 7.59 5.98 6.30
CA GLY A 113 7.06 4.70 6.77
C GLY A 113 6.23 3.98 5.72
N ALA A 114 6.21 2.65 5.78
CA ALA A 114 5.34 1.79 4.98
C ALA A 114 5.07 0.46 5.68
N ARG A 115 4.05 -0.30 5.24
CA ARG A 115 3.76 -1.65 5.78
C ARG A 115 4.50 -2.72 4.98
N GLY A 116 5.25 -3.58 5.69
CA GLY A 116 5.98 -4.71 5.11
C GLY A 116 5.14 -5.97 4.96
N THR A 117 5.67 -6.99 4.28
CA THR A 117 5.00 -8.28 4.03
C THR A 117 4.69 -9.07 5.30
N ASP A 118 5.42 -8.79 6.37
CA ASP A 118 5.20 -9.34 7.71
C ASP A 118 4.05 -8.68 8.46
N GLY A 119 3.38 -7.70 7.83
CA GLY A 119 2.33 -6.88 8.45
C GLY A 119 2.88 -5.79 9.39
N GLY A 120 4.20 -5.77 9.62
CA GLY A 120 4.87 -4.79 10.46
C GLY A 120 4.96 -3.42 9.80
N LEU A 121 5.19 -2.40 10.62
CA LEU A 121 5.52 -1.06 10.13
C LEU A 121 7.02 -0.92 10.03
N TRP A 122 7.48 -0.45 8.88
CA TRP A 122 8.87 -0.22 8.56
C TRP A 122 9.09 1.24 8.28
N ALA A 123 10.23 1.78 8.71
CA ALA A 123 10.62 3.15 8.47
C ALA A 123 12.08 3.27 8.04
N ARG A 124 12.37 4.34 7.31
CA ARG A 124 13.73 4.83 7.11
C ARG A 124 13.77 6.34 7.26
N SER A 125 14.87 6.84 7.77
CA SER A 125 15.06 8.25 8.09
C SER A 125 15.90 8.92 7.00
N HIS A 126 15.49 10.12 6.61
CA HIS A 126 16.27 11.05 5.80
C HIS A 126 16.88 12.09 6.72
N ALA A 127 18.19 12.32 6.59
CA ALA A 127 18.88 13.38 7.30
C ALA A 127 19.00 14.64 6.44
N ALA A 128 19.13 15.80 7.09
CA ALA A 128 19.25 17.09 6.39
C ALA A 128 20.45 17.17 5.42
N ASN A 129 21.46 16.31 5.58
CA ASN A 129 22.59 16.19 4.67
C ASN A 129 22.29 15.35 3.40
N GLY A 130 21.06 14.86 3.22
CA GLY A 130 20.65 14.04 2.08
C GLY A 130 20.86 12.54 2.24
N SER A 131 21.44 12.09 3.36
CA SER A 131 21.66 10.67 3.62
C SER A 131 20.40 9.96 4.09
N TRP A 132 20.32 8.67 3.79
CA TRP A 132 19.24 7.80 4.20
C TRP A 132 19.74 6.65 5.05
N THR A 133 19.01 6.32 6.12
CA THR A 133 19.25 5.08 6.86
C THR A 133 18.69 3.87 6.10
N ALA A 134 19.05 2.66 6.55
CA ALA A 134 18.39 1.43 6.10
C ALA A 134 16.96 1.35 6.64
N TRP A 135 16.13 0.51 6.02
CA TRP A 135 14.80 0.18 6.54
C TRP A 135 14.93 -0.56 7.88
N ALA A 136 14.17 -0.10 8.87
CA ALA A 136 14.07 -0.72 10.18
C ALA A 136 12.60 -0.91 10.55
N ARG A 137 12.30 -2.02 11.22
CA ARG A 137 10.96 -2.26 11.76
C ARG A 137 10.75 -1.39 13.00
N ILE A 138 9.57 -0.77 13.08
CA ILE A 138 9.18 0.16 14.16
C ILE A 138 7.91 -0.27 14.91
N ALA A 139 7.15 -1.24 14.39
CA ALA A 139 6.03 -1.90 15.07
C ALA A 139 5.76 -3.29 14.47
#